data_AF-A0A358SNE1-F1
#
_entry.id   AF-A0A358SNE1-F1
#
_cell.length_a   1.000
_cell.length_b   1.000
_cell.length_c   1.000
_cell.angle_alpha   90.00
_cell.angle_beta   90.00
_cell.angle_gamma   90.00
#
_symmetry.space_group_name_H-M   'P 1'
#
loop_
_entity.id
_entity.type
_entity.pdbx_description
1 polymer ?
#
loop_
_entity_poly.entity_id
_entity_poly.type
_entity_poly.pdbx_seq_one_letter_code
_entity_poly.pdbx_strand_id
1 'polypeptide(L)'
;MSQQTAGDFARRARDWLEANAPRRRADAPGGVDEEGGTPASITEQKAFQAKLYDAGLAGITWPAEYGGQGLTNAEQIVFSRLARDYDLPVGAFVIGIGMPGPTILECGSEQQKQRYLRPMLRGEEIWCQLFSEPGAGSDVASLQTSAVRDGDGWVLNGQKVWT
;
A
#
# COMPACT_ATOMS: atom_id res chain seq x y z
N MET A 1 -14.35 25.14 1.52
CA MET A 1 -13.32 24.29 0.90
C MET A 1 -13.68 24.16 -0.57
N SER A 2 -12.82 24.63 -1.48
CA SER A 2 -13.07 24.54 -2.93
C SER A 2 -13.09 23.08 -3.33
N GLN A 3 -14.19 22.61 -3.95
CA GLN A 3 -14.25 21.28 -4.54
C GLN A 3 -13.27 21.24 -5.71
N GLN A 4 -12.18 20.49 -5.56
CA GLN A 4 -11.25 20.21 -6.65
C GLN A 4 -12.01 19.48 -7.76
N THR A 5 -11.92 19.96 -9.00
CA THR A 5 -12.53 19.23 -10.12
C THR A 5 -11.69 18.02 -10.49
N ALA A 6 -12.29 16.98 -11.07
CA ALA A 6 -11.56 15.80 -11.55
C ALA A 6 -10.45 16.17 -12.56
N GLY A 7 -10.65 17.24 -13.36
CA GLY A 7 -9.65 17.79 -14.27
C GLY A 7 -8.46 18.43 -13.55
N ASP A 8 -8.70 19.10 -12.43
CA ASP A 8 -7.63 19.67 -11.60
C ASP A 8 -6.83 18.59 -10.87
N PHE A 9 -7.49 17.52 -10.41
CA PHE A 9 -6.79 16.37 -9.84
C PHE A 9 -5.89 15.70 -10.87
N ALA A 10 -6.42 15.40 -12.06
CA ALA A 10 -5.68 14.77 -13.15
C ALA A 10 -4.41 15.55 -13.54
N ARG A 11 -4.53 16.87 -13.69
CA ARG A 11 -3.41 17.75 -14.03
C ARG A 11 -2.35 17.72 -12.94
N ARG A 12 -2.74 17.97 -11.69
CA ARG A 12 -1.84 17.95 -10.53
C ARG A 12 -1.11 16.62 -10.36
N ALA A 13 -1.83 15.50 -10.51
CA ALA A 13 -1.24 14.17 -10.41
C ALA A 13 -0.23 13.91 -11.53
N ARG A 14 -0.54 14.33 -12.77
CA ARG A 14 0.37 14.21 -13.91
C ARG A 14 1.64 15.04 -13.69
N ASP A 15 1.48 16.32 -13.36
CA ASP A 15 2.61 17.24 -13.16
C ASP A 15 3.54 16.72 -12.06
N TRP A 16 2.96 16.17 -10.99
CA TRP A 16 3.74 15.56 -9.92
C TRP A 16 4.49 14.31 -10.38
N LEU A 17 3.84 13.40 -11.12
CA LEU A 17 4.49 12.19 -11.65
C LEU A 17 5.64 12.56 -12.61
N GLU A 18 5.45 13.52 -13.51
CA GLU A 18 6.49 14.00 -14.43
C GLU A 18 7.71 14.58 -13.71
N ALA A 19 7.49 15.25 -12.58
CA ALA A 19 8.55 15.84 -11.80
C ALA A 19 9.27 14.86 -10.84
N ASN A 20 8.63 13.74 -10.46
CA ASN A 20 9.12 12.89 -9.37
C ASN A 20 9.40 11.44 -9.76
N ALA A 21 8.90 10.96 -10.90
CA ALA A 21 9.05 9.57 -11.31
C ALA A 21 9.53 9.48 -12.77
N PRO A 22 10.48 8.59 -13.09
CA PRO A 22 10.86 8.35 -14.47
C PRO A 22 9.70 7.67 -15.22
N ARG A 23 9.54 8.01 -16.50
CA ARG A 23 8.60 7.31 -17.39
C ARG A 23 9.07 5.86 -17.56
N ARG A 24 8.13 4.92 -17.47
CA ARG A 24 8.39 3.51 -17.75
C ARG A 24 8.80 3.38 -19.21
N ARG A 25 9.88 2.63 -19.48
CA ARG A 25 10.31 2.40 -20.86
C ARG A 25 9.30 1.49 -21.58
N ALA A 26 9.09 1.74 -22.87
CA ALA A 26 8.13 0.96 -23.67
C ALA A 26 8.52 -0.52 -23.83
N ASP A 27 9.81 -0.84 -23.63
CA ASP A 27 10.37 -2.19 -23.68
C ASP A 27 10.54 -2.82 -22.29
N ALA A 28 10.15 -2.13 -21.21
CA ALA A 28 10.19 -2.70 -19.87
C ALA A 28 9.09 -3.78 -19.73
N PRO A 29 9.43 -5.02 -19.32
CA PRO A 29 8.42 -6.05 -19.10
C PRO A 29 7.39 -5.57 -18.07
N GLY A 30 6.11 -5.73 -18.41
CA GLY A 30 4.99 -5.35 -17.56
C GLY A 30 4.73 -6.41 -16.50
N GLY A 31 5.34 -6.25 -15.32
CA GLY A 31 5.14 -7.17 -14.20
C GLY A 31 5.64 -6.56 -12.90
N VAL A 32 4.99 -6.92 -11.79
CA VAL A 32 5.49 -6.63 -10.43
C VAL A 32 6.67 -7.53 -10.06
N ASP A 33 6.87 -8.61 -10.81
CA ASP A 33 7.87 -9.62 -10.58
C ASP A 33 8.51 -9.97 -11.94
N GLU A 34 9.71 -9.44 -12.25
CA GLU A 34 10.74 -10.20 -12.98
C GLU A 34 12.07 -9.43 -13.08
N GLU A 35 13.13 -10.21 -12.92
CA GLU A 35 14.52 -9.86 -12.66
C GLU A 35 15.17 -9.14 -13.85
N GLY A 36 15.65 -7.91 -13.65
CA GLY A 36 16.41 -7.20 -14.68
C GLY A 36 16.95 -5.85 -14.27
N GLY A 37 16.36 -5.22 -13.26
CA GLY A 37 16.90 -4.04 -12.58
C GLY A 37 17.18 -4.33 -11.12
N THR A 38 18.17 -3.67 -10.52
CA THR A 38 18.33 -3.66 -9.07
C THR A 38 17.07 -3.00 -8.48
N PRO A 39 16.26 -3.71 -7.68
CA PRO A 39 15.11 -3.10 -7.04
C PRO A 39 15.56 -1.87 -6.24
N ALA A 40 14.77 -0.79 -6.28
CA ALA A 40 15.02 0.36 -5.42
C ALA A 40 15.19 -0.12 -3.97
N SER A 41 16.20 0.40 -3.28
CA SER A 41 16.45 0.08 -1.89
C SER A 41 15.22 0.40 -1.03
N ILE A 42 15.04 -0.29 0.09
CA ILE A 42 13.94 0.01 1.03
C ILE A 42 13.95 1.49 1.44
N THR A 43 15.12 2.09 1.61
CA THR A 43 15.25 3.52 1.93
C THR A 43 14.67 4.41 0.83
N GLU A 44 14.98 4.13 -0.44
CA GLU A 44 14.42 4.86 -1.58
C GLU A 44 12.91 4.67 -1.67
N GLN A 45 12.42 3.45 -1.45
CA GLN A 45 10.99 3.17 -1.47
C GLN A 45 10.25 3.94 -0.36
N LYS A 46 10.76 3.92 0.88
CA LYS A 46 10.20 4.69 2.01
C LYS A 46 10.16 6.18 1.70
N ALA A 47 11.27 6.72 1.16
CA ALA A 47 11.35 8.14 0.81
C ALA A 47 10.35 8.51 -0.29
N PHE A 48 10.19 7.66 -1.31
CA PHE A 48 9.24 7.88 -2.39
C PHE A 48 7.78 7.79 -1.90
N GLN A 49 7.45 6.78 -1.10
CA GLN A 49 6.11 6.62 -0.51
C GLN A 49 5.73 7.83 0.35
N ALA A 50 6.67 8.36 1.15
CA ALA A 50 6.44 9.56 1.94
C ALA A 50 6.15 10.78 1.04
N LYS A 51 6.91 10.96 -0.05
CA LYS A 51 6.64 12.04 -1.03
C LYS A 51 5.27 11.86 -1.71
N LEU A 52 4.90 10.64 -2.07
CA LEU A 52 3.60 10.32 -2.68
C LEU A 52 2.44 10.63 -1.72
N TYR A 53 2.61 10.29 -0.44
CA TYR A 53 1.69 10.62 0.63
C TYR A 53 1.56 12.13 0.84
N ASP A 54 2.69 12.85 0.95
CA ASP A 54 2.73 14.32 1.13
C ASP A 54 2.12 15.06 -0.07
N ALA A 55 2.20 14.46 -1.26
CA ALA A 55 1.53 14.93 -2.46
C ALA A 55 0.03 14.62 -2.49
N GLY A 56 -0.54 13.92 -1.50
CA GLY A 56 -1.94 13.52 -1.52
C GLY A 56 -2.28 12.58 -2.69
N LEU A 57 -1.36 11.67 -3.02
CA LEU A 57 -1.50 10.65 -4.06
C LEU A 57 -1.44 9.21 -3.49
N ALA A 58 -1.26 9.07 -2.17
CA ALA A 58 -1.47 7.82 -1.43
C ALA A 58 -2.78 7.90 -0.62
N GLY A 59 -3.48 6.76 -0.48
CA GLY A 59 -4.74 6.71 0.28
C GLY A 59 -5.84 7.61 -0.28
N ILE A 60 -5.92 7.74 -1.61
CA ILE A 60 -6.82 8.67 -2.32
C ILE A 60 -8.27 8.55 -1.81
N THR A 61 -8.78 7.33 -1.67
CA THR A 61 -10.16 7.07 -1.25
C THR A 61 -10.32 6.86 0.25
N TRP A 62 -9.22 6.84 1.00
CA TRP A 62 -9.29 6.58 2.44
C TRP A 62 -9.81 7.82 3.17
N PRO A 63 -10.54 7.67 4.30
CA PRO A 63 -11.05 8.80 5.06
C PRO A 63 -9.94 9.73 5.53
N ALA A 64 -10.19 11.04 5.45
CA ALA A 64 -9.22 12.07 5.83
C ALA A 64 -8.82 12.00 7.31
N GLU A 65 -9.75 11.60 8.19
CA GLU A 65 -9.50 11.41 9.62
C GLU A 65 -8.45 10.33 9.95
N TYR A 66 -8.18 9.42 9.00
CA TYR A 66 -7.14 8.39 9.13
C TYR A 66 -5.93 8.66 8.22
N GLY A 67 -5.80 9.90 7.71
CA GLY A 67 -4.68 10.34 6.88
C GLY A 67 -4.84 10.09 5.38
N GLY A 68 -6.01 9.63 4.92
CA GLY A 68 -6.33 9.56 3.49
C GLY A 68 -6.71 10.92 2.89
N GLN A 69 -7.14 10.93 1.63
CA GLN A 69 -7.55 12.15 0.93
C GLN A 69 -9.06 12.37 0.91
N GLY A 70 -9.86 11.36 1.27
CA GLY A 70 -11.33 11.43 1.23
C GLY A 70 -11.91 11.68 -0.17
N LEU A 71 -11.15 11.37 -1.22
CA LEU A 71 -11.57 11.52 -2.61
C LEU A 71 -12.33 10.28 -3.08
N THR A 72 -12.82 10.30 -4.32
CA THR A 72 -13.68 9.23 -4.84
C THR A 72 -12.89 8.20 -5.63
N ASN A 73 -13.55 7.10 -5.98
CA ASN A 73 -13.00 6.10 -6.89
C ASN A 73 -12.68 6.69 -8.28
N ALA A 74 -13.31 7.79 -8.69
CA ALA A 74 -12.99 8.44 -9.96
C ALA A 74 -11.56 8.99 -9.96
N GLU A 75 -11.14 9.68 -8.89
CA GLU A 75 -9.77 10.16 -8.73
C GLU A 75 -8.77 9.00 -8.65
N GLN A 76 -9.11 7.92 -7.94
CA GLN A 76 -8.27 6.73 -7.87
C GLN A 76 -8.06 6.11 -9.25
N ILE A 77 -9.11 5.98 -10.07
CA ILE A 77 -9.01 5.44 -11.43
C ILE A 77 -8.14 6.35 -12.31
N VAL A 78 -8.30 7.67 -12.20
CA VAL A 78 -7.47 8.65 -12.91
C VAL A 78 -6.00 8.48 -12.52
N PHE A 79 -5.69 8.46 -11.23
CA PHE A 79 -4.32 8.27 -10.75
C PHE A 79 -3.73 6.94 -11.21
N SER A 80 -4.46 5.83 -11.03
CA SER A 80 -4.01 4.50 -11.46
C SER A 80 -3.74 4.41 -12.96
N ARG A 81 -4.48 5.15 -13.80
CA ARG A 81 -4.21 5.22 -15.24
C ARG A 81 -2.94 6.00 -15.55
N LEU A 82 -2.73 7.14 -14.89
CA LEU A 82 -1.52 7.96 -15.08
C LEU A 82 -0.27 7.22 -14.59
N ALA A 83 -0.33 6.63 -13.40
CA ALA A 83 0.78 5.95 -12.74
C ALA A 83 1.33 4.75 -13.54
N ARG A 84 0.54 4.16 -14.43
CA ARG A 84 0.99 3.04 -15.32
C ARG A 84 2.12 3.44 -16.26
N ASP A 85 2.24 4.72 -16.60
CA ASP A 85 3.27 5.22 -17.50
C ASP A 85 4.58 5.55 -16.76
N TYR A 86 4.65 5.35 -15.45
CA TYR A 86 5.78 5.71 -14.60
C TYR A 86 6.29 4.51 -13.81
N ASP A 87 7.58 4.57 -13.46
CA ASP A 87 8.16 3.63 -12.51
C ASP A 87 8.08 4.22 -11.09
N LEU A 88 7.34 3.55 -10.22
CA LEU A 88 7.09 3.98 -8.85
C LEU A 88 7.72 2.96 -7.88
N PRO A 89 8.79 3.33 -7.15
CA PRO A 89 9.45 2.42 -6.22
C PRO A 89 8.61 2.29 -4.93
N VAL A 90 7.46 1.63 -5.00
CA VAL A 90 6.50 1.48 -3.88
C VAL A 90 6.15 0.02 -3.56
N GLY A 91 6.89 -0.94 -4.14
CA GLY A 91 6.63 -2.38 -4.02
C GLY A 91 6.46 -2.87 -2.58
N ALA A 92 7.31 -2.39 -1.67
CA ALA A 92 7.27 -2.75 -0.24
C ALA A 92 5.96 -2.38 0.48
N PHE A 93 5.15 -1.47 -0.07
CA PHE A 93 3.90 -1.00 0.57
C PHE A 93 2.64 -1.56 -0.08
N VAL A 94 2.78 -2.31 -1.18
CA VAL A 94 1.65 -2.88 -1.93
C VAL A 94 0.81 -3.79 -1.04
N ILE A 95 1.45 -4.67 -0.28
CA ILE A 95 0.74 -5.58 0.63
C ILE A 95 -0.01 -4.77 1.69
N GLY A 96 0.69 -3.90 2.42
CA GLY A 96 0.11 -3.09 3.50
C GLY A 96 -1.11 -2.27 3.09
N ILE A 97 -0.97 -1.50 2.01
CA ILE A 97 -2.03 -0.59 1.54
C ILE A 97 -3.12 -1.37 0.79
N GLY A 98 -2.79 -2.48 0.14
CA GLY A 98 -3.71 -3.26 -0.67
C GLY A 98 -4.64 -4.18 0.13
N MET A 99 -4.25 -4.61 1.33
CA MET A 99 -5.03 -5.60 2.10
C MET A 99 -5.25 -5.29 3.60
N PRO A 100 -4.25 -5.31 4.49
CA PRO A 100 -4.46 -5.09 5.92
C PRO A 100 -4.95 -3.67 6.21
N GLY A 101 -4.54 -2.66 5.45
CA GLY A 101 -5.07 -1.30 5.55
C GLY A 101 -6.60 -1.24 5.41
N PRO A 102 -7.17 -1.70 4.27
CA PRO A 102 -8.62 -1.83 4.11
C PRO A 102 -9.30 -2.71 5.17
N THR A 103 -8.66 -3.80 5.61
CA THR A 103 -9.20 -4.63 6.71
C THR A 103 -9.29 -3.86 8.03
N ILE A 104 -8.28 -3.05 8.37
CA ILE A 104 -8.29 -2.21 9.58
C ILE A 104 -9.33 -1.09 9.46
N LEU A 105 -9.49 -0.49 8.27
CA LEU A 105 -10.54 0.51 8.03
C LEU A 105 -11.94 -0.04 8.29
N GLU A 106 -12.21 -1.27 7.81
CA GLU A 106 -13.52 -1.90 7.94
C GLU A 106 -13.76 -2.50 9.33
N CYS A 107 -12.80 -3.29 9.82
CA CYS A 107 -12.98 -4.16 10.99
C CYS A 107 -12.21 -3.71 12.23
N GLY A 108 -11.29 -2.73 12.10
CA GLY A 108 -10.42 -2.30 13.19
C GLY A 108 -11.16 -1.46 14.23
N SER A 109 -10.67 -1.48 15.46
CA SER A 109 -11.10 -0.51 16.48
C SER A 109 -10.61 0.89 16.11
N GLU A 110 -11.24 1.92 16.68
CA GLU A 110 -10.79 3.30 16.49
C GLU A 110 -9.33 3.51 16.91
N GLN A 111 -8.88 2.85 17.98
CA GLN A 111 -7.47 2.91 18.36
C GLN A 111 -6.55 2.30 17.29
N GLN A 112 -6.95 1.18 16.67
CA GLN A 112 -6.19 0.53 15.60
C GLN A 112 -6.13 1.40 14.34
N LYS A 113 -7.26 1.99 13.93
CA LYS A 113 -7.33 2.89 12.77
C LYS A 113 -6.38 4.08 12.96
N GLN A 114 -6.46 4.75 14.11
CA GLN A 114 -5.60 5.90 14.44
C GLN A 114 -4.13 5.52 14.52
N ARG A 115 -3.81 4.33 15.04
CA ARG A 115 -2.42 3.88 15.20
C ARG A 115 -1.77 3.46 13.89
N TYR A 116 -2.47 2.75 13.02
CA TYR A 116 -1.82 2.01 11.93
C TYR A 116 -1.97 2.66 10.55
N LEU A 117 -3.10 3.32 10.26
CA LEU A 117 -3.42 3.71 8.89
C LEU A 117 -2.51 4.82 8.36
N ARG A 118 -2.24 5.86 9.16
CA ARG A 118 -1.38 6.97 8.73
C ARG A 118 0.09 6.56 8.55
N PRO A 119 0.76 5.87 9.50
CA PRO A 119 2.13 5.38 9.30
C PRO A 119 2.26 4.45 8.09
N MET A 120 1.26 3.60 7.85
CA MET A 120 1.19 2.73 6.68
C MET A 120 1.11 3.53 5.37
N LEU A 121 0.19 4.50 5.27
CA LEU A 121 0.04 5.33 4.07
C LEU A 121 1.28 6.16 3.76
N ARG A 122 1.98 6.67 4.78
CA ARG A 122 3.20 7.47 4.64
C ARG A 122 4.45 6.63 4.35
N GLY A 123 4.37 5.30 4.45
CA GLY A 123 5.51 4.39 4.23
C GLY A 123 6.49 4.34 5.41
N GLU A 124 6.04 4.65 6.62
CA GLU A 124 6.85 4.55 7.84
C GLU A 124 6.97 3.10 8.32
N GLU A 125 5.90 2.32 8.11
CA GLU A 125 5.78 0.91 8.46
C GLU A 125 5.62 0.05 7.18
N ILE A 126 6.40 -1.03 7.09
CA ILE A 126 6.28 -2.05 6.03
C ILE A 126 5.54 -3.23 6.62
N TRP A 127 4.58 -3.76 5.86
CA TRP A 127 3.72 -4.85 6.28
C TRP A 127 3.89 -6.04 5.36
N CYS A 128 3.94 -7.23 5.94
CA CYS A 128 3.87 -8.50 5.22
C CYS A 128 2.58 -9.24 5.58
N GLN A 129 2.15 -10.13 4.70
CA GLN A 129 0.99 -10.98 4.91
C GLN A 129 1.47 -12.40 5.25
N LEU A 130 0.99 -12.92 6.38
CA LEU A 130 1.42 -14.19 6.95
C LEU A 130 0.33 -15.26 6.82
N PHE A 131 -0.15 -15.54 5.61
CA PHE A 131 -1.15 -16.57 5.37
C PHE A 131 -0.54 -17.95 5.15
N SER A 132 0.21 -18.12 4.05
CA SER A 132 0.71 -19.41 3.59
C SER A 132 1.62 -20.10 4.60
N GLU A 133 1.46 -21.42 4.71
CA GLU A 133 2.28 -22.34 5.51
C GLU A 133 2.80 -23.46 4.61
N PRO A 134 3.87 -24.19 5.00
CA PRO A 134 4.38 -25.30 4.19
C PRO A 134 3.32 -26.35 3.81
N GLY A 135 2.30 -26.52 4.66
CA GLY A 135 1.17 -27.43 4.43
C GLY A 135 -0.15 -26.75 4.02
N ALA A 136 -0.20 -25.41 3.90
CA ALA A 136 -1.44 -24.67 3.64
C ALA A 136 -1.17 -23.51 2.66
N GLY A 137 -1.60 -23.68 1.41
CA GLY A 137 -1.54 -22.67 0.34
C GLY A 137 -2.94 -22.24 -0.10
N SER A 138 -3.41 -22.75 -1.24
CA SER A 138 -4.76 -22.47 -1.75
C SER A 138 -5.87 -22.85 -0.77
N ASP A 139 -5.67 -23.91 0.01
CA ASP A 139 -6.55 -24.27 1.14
C ASP A 139 -6.08 -23.58 2.43
N VAL A 140 -6.24 -22.26 2.49
CA VAL A 140 -5.82 -21.45 3.65
C VAL A 140 -6.52 -21.85 4.95
N ALA A 141 -7.72 -22.45 4.86
CA ALA A 141 -8.47 -22.91 6.03
C ALA A 141 -7.79 -24.07 6.77
N SER A 142 -6.86 -24.77 6.10
CA SER A 142 -6.06 -25.86 6.68
C SER A 142 -4.84 -25.40 7.49
N LEU A 143 -4.66 -24.08 7.71
CA LEU A 143 -3.53 -23.54 8.47
C LEU A 143 -3.42 -24.14 9.88
N GLN A 144 -2.19 -24.28 10.36
CA GLN A 144 -1.83 -24.90 11.64
C GLN A 144 -1.23 -23.91 12.63
N THR A 145 -0.83 -22.70 12.20
CA THR A 145 -0.38 -21.66 13.13
C THR A 145 -1.46 -21.37 14.16
N SER A 146 -1.11 -21.51 15.44
CA SER A 146 -2.02 -21.39 16.56
C SER A 146 -1.77 -20.09 17.33
N ALA A 147 -2.83 -19.57 17.95
CA ALA A 147 -2.79 -18.44 18.87
C ALA A 147 -3.53 -18.82 20.15
N VAL A 148 -2.84 -18.87 21.27
CA VAL A 148 -3.41 -19.19 22.59
C VAL A 148 -3.38 -17.93 23.45
N ARG A 149 -4.50 -17.57 24.09
CA ARG A 149 -4.55 -16.42 25.01
C ARG A 149 -3.64 -16.67 26.21
N ASP A 150 -2.85 -15.66 26.56
CA ASP A 150 -2.03 -15.63 27.76
C ASP A 150 -2.02 -14.21 28.33
N GLY A 151 -2.67 -14.03 29.48
CA GLY A 151 -2.89 -12.71 30.09
C GLY A 151 -3.66 -11.74 29.18
N ASP A 152 -3.06 -10.58 28.92
CA ASP A 152 -3.56 -9.54 27.99
C ASP A 152 -3.13 -9.76 26.54
N GLY A 153 -2.38 -10.83 26.26
CA GLY A 153 -1.78 -11.12 24.95
C GLY A 153 -2.10 -12.51 24.40
N TRP A 154 -1.26 -12.92 23.45
CA TRP A 154 -1.35 -14.19 22.74
C TRP A 154 0.04 -14.80 22.56
N VAL A 155 0.15 -16.11 22.79
CA VAL A 155 1.30 -16.91 22.39
C VAL A 155 1.03 -17.49 21.00
N LEU A 156 1.88 -17.15 20.04
CA LEU A 156 1.80 -17.64 18.67
C LEU A 156 2.78 -18.79 18.45
N ASN A 157 2.33 -19.89 17.84
CA ASN A 157 3.19 -21.03 17.50
C ASN A 157 2.85 -21.55 16.10
N GLY A 158 3.85 -21.58 15.21
CA GLY A 158 3.69 -22.00 13.83
C GLY A 158 4.84 -21.52 12.95
N GLN A 159 4.66 -21.63 11.64
CA GLN A 159 5.61 -21.17 10.62
C GLN A 159 4.87 -20.69 9.38
N LYS A 160 5.49 -19.76 8.65
CA LYS A 160 4.93 -19.14 7.45
C LYS A 160 5.95 -19.18 6.31
N VAL A 161 5.45 -19.16 5.08
CA VAL A 161 6.28 -19.20 3.86
C VAL A 161 5.74 -18.22 2.83
N TRP A 162 6.60 -17.79 1.90
CA TRP A 162 6.27 -16.84 0.83
C TRP A 162 5.93 -15.43 1.33
N THR A 163 6.61 -14.99 2.40
CA THR A 163 6.32 -13.75 3.14
C THR A 163 7.38 -12.69 2.93
#